data_AF-A0A924RE92-F1
#
_entry.id   AF-A0A924RE92-F1
#
_cell.length_a   1.000
_cell.length_b   1.000
_cell.length_c   1.000
_cell.angle_alpha   90.00
_cell.angle_beta   90.00
_cell.angle_gamma   90.00
#
_symmetry.space_group_name_H-M   'P 1'
#
loop_
_entity.id
_entity.type
_entity.pdbx_description
1 polymer ?
#
loop_
_entity_poly.entity_id
_entity_poly.type
_entity_poly.pdbx_seq_one_letter_code
_entity_poly.pdbx_strand_id
1 'polypeptide(L)' 'MAILRDRSAAADVIQDAFLRIWQKASQFDPERHPQAWLDAIVRYAALDVARSRGREIPSDDPNLGDRPVETDVLDALQTV' A
#
# COMPACT_ATOMS: atom_id res chain seq x y z
N MET A 1 6.53 14.59 -13.29
CA MET A 1 5.10 14.33 -13.01
C MET A 1 5.00 13.58 -11.68
N ALA A 2 4.23 14.09 -10.72
CA ALA A 2 3.98 13.40 -9.45
C ALA A 2 2.80 12.42 -9.60
N ILE A 3 2.99 11.15 -9.21
CA ILE A 3 1.97 10.08 -9.34
C ILE A 3 0.95 10.17 -8.19
N LEU A 4 1.40 10.28 -6.94
CA LEU A 4 0.52 10.19 -5.76
C LEU A 4 -0.05 11.54 -5.31
N ARG A 5 0.58 12.66 -5.67
CA ARG A 5 0.23 14.05 -5.24
C ARG A 5 0.11 14.26 -3.71
N ASP A 6 0.42 13.24 -2.91
CA ASP A 6 0.50 13.23 -1.46
C ASP A 6 1.94 12.89 -1.06
N ARG A 7 2.54 13.75 -0.23
CA ARG A 7 3.93 13.63 0.20
C ARG A 7 4.13 12.47 1.18
N SER A 8 3.17 12.21 2.06
CA SER A 8 3.27 11.10 3.02
C SER A 8 3.22 9.77 2.27
N ALA A 9 2.24 9.62 1.39
CA ALA A 9 2.12 8.45 0.52
C ALA A 9 3.37 8.19 -0.32
N ALA A 10 3.96 9.26 -0.86
CA ALA A 10 5.17 9.15 -1.63
C ALA A 10 6.37 8.69 -0.78
N ALA A 11 6.45 9.12 0.48
CA ALA A 11 7.50 8.67 1.39
C ALA A 11 7.36 7.17 1.70
N ASP A 12 6.14 6.69 1.95
CA ASP A 12 5.87 5.27 2.21
C ASP A 12 6.22 4.41 0.99
N VAL A 13 5.78 4.85 -0.20
CA VAL A 13 6.11 4.17 -1.46
C VAL A 13 7.61 4.10 -1.71
N ILE A 14 8.36 5.15 -1.38
CA ILE A 14 9.81 5.16 -1.55
C ILE A 14 10.48 4.17 -0.58
N GLN A 15 10.01 4.08 0.68
CA GLN A 15 10.52 3.07 1.61
C GLN A 15 10.31 1.65 1.07
N ASP A 16 9.10 1.34 0.63
CA ASP A 16 8.77 0.03 0.04
C ASP A 16 9.59 -0.24 -1.23
N ALA A 17 9.78 0.78 -2.07
CA ALA A 17 10.58 0.66 -3.28
C ALA A 17 12.04 0.33 -2.94
N PHE A 18 12.64 0.94 -1.92
CA PHE A 18 14.00 0.62 -1.48
C PHE A 18 14.13 -0.83 -1.01
N LEU A 19 13.14 -1.35 -0.26
CA LEU A 19 13.14 -2.75 0.15
C LEU A 19 13.06 -3.69 -1.07
N ARG A 20 12.22 -3.37 -2.06
CA ARG A 20 12.11 -4.13 -3.31
C ARG A 20 13.41 -4.07 -4.13
N ILE A 21 14.08 -2.93 -4.17
CA ILE A 21 15.38 -2.76 -4.84
C ILE A 21 16.41 -3.66 -4.17
N TRP A 22 16.50 -3.62 -2.83
CA TRP A 22 17.43 -4.46 -2.08
C TRP A 22 17.22 -5.95 -2.37
N GLN A 23 15.97 -6.41 -2.32
CA GLN A 23 15.62 -7.81 -2.60
C GLN A 23 15.94 -8.24 -4.04
N LYS A 24 15.84 -7.33 -5.01
CA LYS A 24 16.05 -7.60 -6.43
C LYS A 24 17.44 -7.24 -6.94
N ALA A 25 18.30 -6.67 -6.10
CA ALA A 25 19.61 -6.15 -6.51
C ALA A 25 20.49 -7.21 -7.18
N SER A 26 20.43 -8.46 -6.73
CA SER A 26 21.17 -9.59 -7.34
C SER A 26 20.69 -9.98 -8.73
N GLN A 27 19.51 -9.53 -9.14
CA GLN A 27 18.91 -9.79 -10.45
C GLN A 27 19.13 -8.63 -11.43
N PHE A 28 19.81 -7.57 -11.01
CA PHE A 28 20.11 -6.44 -11.88
C PHE A 28 21.09 -6.87 -12.98
N ASP A 29 20.71 -6.59 -14.21
CA ASP A 29 21.55 -6.77 -15.40
C ASP A 29 22.41 -5.52 -15.60
N PRO A 30 23.76 -5.61 -15.48
CA PRO A 30 24.66 -4.47 -15.61
C PRO A 30 24.67 -3.85 -17.02
N GLU A 31 24.19 -4.56 -18.04
CA GLU A 31 24.04 -4.00 -19.40
C GLU A 31 22.84 -3.04 -19.50
N ARG A 32 21.94 -3.02 -18.50
CA ARG A 32 20.81 -2.09 -18.46
C ARG A 32 21.19 -0.78 -17.78
N HIS A 33 20.50 0.30 -18.18
CA HIS A 33 20.60 1.57 -17.47
C HIS A 33 20.06 1.43 -16.04
N PRO A 34 20.88 1.68 -15.00
CA PRO A 34 20.48 1.48 -13.61
C PRO A 34 19.35 2.42 -13.20
N GLN A 35 19.35 3.66 -13.71
CA GLN A 35 18.29 4.63 -13.45
C GLN A 35 16.93 4.14 -13.97
N ALA A 36 16.90 3.56 -15.18
CA ALA A 36 15.66 3.05 -15.75
C ALA A 36 15.08 1.86 -14.96
N TRP A 37 15.96 1.00 -14.42
CA TRP A 37 15.55 -0.11 -13.57
C TRP A 37 14.98 0.36 -12.23
N LEU A 38 15.63 1.33 -11.58
CA LEU A 38 15.14 1.96 -10.35
C LEU A 38 13.81 2.69 -10.58
N ASP A 39 13.73 3.49 -11.64
CA ASP A 39 12.52 4.24 -12.02
C ASP A 39 11.33 3.30 -12.26
N ALA A 40 11.57 2.15 -12.89
CA ALA A 40 10.53 1.15 -13.08
C ALA A 40 9.99 0.65 -11.73
N ILE A 41 10.86 0.27 -10.79
CA ILE A 41 10.45 -0.23 -9.47
C ILE A 41 9.63 0.83 -8.71
N VAL A 42 10.14 2.06 -8.63
CA VAL A 42 9.46 3.17 -7.94
C VAL A 42 8.13 3.49 -8.60
N ARG A 43 8.09 3.54 -9.94
CA ARG A 43 6.87 3.83 -10.71
C ARG A 43 5.81 2.75 -10.51
N TYR A 44 6.19 1.48 -10.54
CA TYR A 44 5.24 0.39 -10.32
C TYR A 44 4.68 0.43 -8.89
N ALA A 45 5.52 0.69 -7.88
CA ALA A 45 5.06 0.85 -6.49
C ALA A 45 4.10 2.05 -6.34
N ALA A 46 4.43 3.20 -6.92
CA ALA A 46 3.58 4.39 -6.87
C ALA A 46 2.23 4.18 -7.60
N LEU A 47 2.24 3.49 -8.74
CA LEU A 47 1.03 3.16 -9.49
C LEU A 47 0.14 2.18 -8.73
N ASP A 48 0.72 1.22 -8.02
CA ASP A 48 -0.03 0.26 -7.22
C ASP A 48 -0.82 0.97 -6.10
N VAL A 49 -0.15 1.85 -5.35
CA VAL A 49 -0.79 2.68 -4.32
C VAL A 49 -1.82 3.64 -4.93
N ALA A 50 -1.49 4.31 -6.03
CA ALA A 50 -2.43 5.21 -6.70
C ALA A 50 -3.70 4.49 -7.19
N ARG A 51 -3.56 3.26 -7.70
CA ARG A 51 -4.68 2.40 -8.10
C ARG A 51 -5.49 1.93 -6.89
N SER A 52 -4.84 1.61 -5.77
CA SER A 52 -5.53 1.24 -4.54
C SER A 52 -6.39 2.37 -4.01
N ARG A 53 -5.84 3.57 -3.91
CA ARG A 53 -6.57 4.78 -3.49
C ARG A 53 -7.71 5.14 -4.43
N GLY A 54 -7.55 4.93 -5.74
CA GLY A 54 -8.63 5.11 -6.70
C GLY A 54 -9.80 4.12 -6.55
N ARG A 55 -9.60 3.01 -5.82
CA ARG A 55 -10.66 2.02 -5.51
C ARG A 55 -11.32 2.26 -4.15
N GLU A 56 -10.75 3.10 -3.30
CA GLU A 56 -11.41 3.57 -2.08
C GLU A 56 -12.54 4.51 -2.51
N ILE A 57 -13.75 3.96 -2.64
CA ILE A 57 -14.96 4.74 -2.79
C ILE A 57 -15.29 5.28 -1.40
N PRO A 58 -15.30 6.60 -1.17
CA PRO A 58 -15.85 7.15 0.07
C PRO A 58 -17.29 6.64 0.21
N SER A 59 -17.54 5.84 1.23
CA SER A 59 -18.86 5.37 1.55
C SER A 59 -19.45 6.28 2.61
N ASP A 60 -20.65 6.77 2.37
CA ASP A 60 -21.44 7.48 3.39
C ASP A 60 -22.15 6.50 4.33
N ASP A 61 -21.93 5.19 4.20
CA ASP A 61 -22.50 4.18 5.08
C ASP A 61 -21.86 4.30 6.49
N PRO A 62 -22.63 4.73 7.51
CA PRO A 62 -22.12 4.90 8.87
C PRO A 62 -21.72 3.58 9.53
N ASN A 63 -22.03 2.43 8.92
CA ASN A 63 -21.69 1.10 9.41
C ASN A 63 -20.41 0.53 8.81
N LEU A 64 -19.75 1.18 7.84
CA LEU A 64 -18.57 0.66 7.15
C LEU A 64 -17.23 0.94 7.87
N GLY A 65 -17.24 1.64 9.01
CA GLY A 65 -16.04 1.92 9.81
C GLY A 65 -15.65 0.77 10.75
N ASP A 66 -14.41 0.80 11.25
CA ASP A 66 -13.93 -0.05 12.35
C ASP A 66 -14.73 0.26 13.63
N ARG A 67 -15.90 -0.37 13.75
CA ARG A 67 -16.63 -0.45 15.01
C ARG A 67 -16.10 -1.66 15.76
N PRO A 68 -15.74 -1.53 17.05
CA PRO A 68 -15.48 -2.71 17.87
C PRO A 68 -16.71 -3.61 17.78
N VAL A 69 -16.52 -4.84 17.31
CA VAL A 69 -17.56 -5.88 17.37
C VAL A 69 -17.94 -6.00 18.83
N GLU A 70 -19.18 -5.66 19.16
CA GLU A 70 -19.70 -5.70 20.52
C GLU A 70 -19.58 -7.15 21.01
N THR A 71 -18.72 -7.38 22.02
CA THR A 71 -18.36 -8.70 22.55
C THR A 71 -19.50 -9.41 23.28
N ASP A 72 -20.68 -8.81 23.33
CA ASP A 72 -21.85 -9.27 24.07
C ASP A 72 -22.43 -10.61 23.54
N VAL A 73 -22.01 -11.03 22.34
CA VAL A 73 -22.32 -12.37 21.81
C VAL A 73 -21.57 -13.51 22.52
N LEU A 74 -20.47 -13.23 23.23
CA LEU A 74 -19.71 -14.25 23.98
C LEU A 74 -20.27 -14.48 25.39
N ASP A 75 -20.84 -13.45 26.01
CA ASP A 75 -21.43 -13.54 27.36
C ASP A 75 -22.79 -14.27 27.35
N ALA A 76 -23.54 -14.16 26.25
CA ALA A 76 -24.80 -14.89 26.04
C ALA A 76 -24.63 -16.42 25.93
N LEU A 77 -23.40 -16.92 25.68
CA LEU A 77 -23.09 -18.35 25.63
C LEU A 77 -22.56 -18.91 26.96
N GLN A 78 -22.30 -18.05 27.96
CA GLN A 78 -21.79 -18.44 29.28
C GLN A 78 -22.86 -18.50 30.38
N THR A 79 -24.13 -18.18 30.06
CA THR A 79 -25.25 -18.22 31.02
C THR A 79 -26.19 -19.43 30.78
N VAL A 80 -25.62 -20.62 30.58
CA VAL A 80 -26.31 -21.92 30.70
C VAL A 80 -25.63 -22.72 31.79
#